data_AF-A0A928Q920-F1
#
_entry.id   AF-A0A928Q920-F1
#
_cell.length_a   1.000
_cell.length_b   1.000
_cell.length_c   1.000
_cell.angle_alpha   90.00
_cell.angle_beta   90.00
_cell.angle_gamma   90.00
#
_symmetry.space_group_name_H-M   'P 1'
#
loop_
_entity.id
_entity.type
_entity.pdbx_description
1 polymer ?
#
loop_
_entity_poly.entity_id
_entity_poly.type
_entity_poly.pdbx_seq_one_letter_code
_entity_poly.pdbx_strand_id
1 'polypeptide(L)'
;MKIELNELFSGRCPLYLRMKDGTIYFQLQIEVAQEDKLRAGYYYEYYKIELTKTMEEIGSFSLKLIKKFHTLSDLTLNEFTQITNMNLDDYEIEASKKRYSFMGAKDAKELERNYEECTIVYNVLTKTYDVILSWTYKKGRRYYRDAAKSIGNKDILTFNDSLGFDDNVSAERLGEIIIEGFDRSRKMKAKVLNDCCS
;
A
#
# COMPACT_ATOMS: atom_id res chain seq x y z
N MET A 1 27.12 -16.79 9.16
CA MET A 1 25.83 -17.04 8.48
C MET A 1 25.70 -15.98 7.40
N LYS A 2 25.89 -16.34 6.11
CA LYS A 2 25.66 -15.41 4.99
C LYS A 2 24.15 -15.37 4.79
N ILE A 3 23.49 -14.33 5.30
CA ILE A 3 22.15 -13.95 4.86
C ILE A 3 22.33 -13.63 3.37
N GLU A 4 21.74 -14.43 2.48
CA GLU A 4 21.76 -14.09 1.06
C GLU A 4 21.06 -12.72 0.90
N LEU A 5 21.65 -11.80 0.13
CA LEU A 5 21.10 -10.44 -0.06
C LEU A 5 19.62 -10.44 -0.49
N ASN A 6 19.15 -11.55 -1.09
CA ASN A 6 17.74 -11.80 -1.41
C ASN A 6 16.80 -11.82 -0.18
N GLU A 7 17.28 -12.19 1.00
CA GLU A 7 16.47 -12.22 2.24
C GLU A 7 16.18 -10.81 2.78
N LEU A 8 17.07 -9.83 2.51
CA LEU A 8 16.92 -8.44 2.96
C LEU A 8 15.85 -7.64 2.20
N PHE A 9 15.41 -8.12 1.04
CA PHE A 9 14.40 -7.48 0.17
C PHE A 9 13.20 -8.40 -0.13
N SER A 10 12.90 -9.32 0.79
CA SER A 10 11.82 -10.29 0.62
C SER A 10 10.41 -9.68 0.74
N GLY A 11 10.26 -8.53 1.39
CA GLY A 11 8.99 -7.82 1.54
C GLY A 11 8.88 -6.64 0.58
N ARG A 12 7.89 -6.68 -0.31
CA ARG A 12 7.58 -5.62 -1.27
C ARG A 12 6.21 -5.01 -0.99
N CYS A 13 5.95 -3.83 -1.54
CA CYS A 13 4.69 -3.12 -1.36
C CYS A 13 4.03 -2.83 -2.72
N PRO A 14 3.31 -3.79 -3.33
CA PRO A 14 2.68 -3.56 -4.63
C PRO A 14 1.70 -2.38 -4.63
N LEU A 15 0.83 -2.30 -3.62
CA LEU A 15 -0.25 -1.31 -3.59
C LEU A 15 -0.34 -0.64 -2.22
N TYR A 16 -0.17 0.68 -2.22
CA TYR A 16 -0.53 1.52 -1.11
C TYR A 16 -1.91 2.13 -1.39
N LEU A 17 -2.88 1.87 -0.50
CA LEU A 17 -4.28 2.19 -0.73
C LEU A 17 -4.74 3.29 0.24
N ARG A 18 -5.51 4.24 -0.29
CA ARG A 18 -6.22 5.24 0.51
C ARG A 18 -7.68 5.31 0.13
N MET A 19 -8.55 5.64 1.08
CA MET A 19 -9.98 5.81 0.84
C MET A 19 -10.46 7.11 1.47
N LYS A 20 -11.22 7.88 0.70
CA LYS A 20 -11.90 9.11 1.13
C LYS A 20 -13.06 9.43 0.19
N ASP A 21 -14.15 9.95 0.75
CA ASP A 21 -15.30 10.50 0.01
C ASP A 21 -15.86 9.57 -1.09
N GLY A 22 -15.90 8.26 -0.83
CA GLY A 22 -16.43 7.30 -1.78
C GLY A 22 -15.45 6.84 -2.86
N THR A 23 -14.18 7.23 -2.79
CA THR A 23 -13.15 6.85 -3.78
C THR A 23 -12.01 6.08 -3.11
N ILE A 24 -11.54 5.01 -3.75
CA ILE A 24 -10.26 4.36 -3.41
C ILE A 24 -9.18 4.89 -4.34
N TYR A 25 -8.10 5.39 -3.77
CA TYR A 25 -6.89 5.81 -4.45
C TYR A 25 -5.83 4.74 -4.29
N PHE A 26 -5.28 4.31 -5.42
CA PHE A 26 -4.20 3.33 -5.51
C PHE A 26 -2.92 4.07 -5.82
N GLN A 27 -1.88 3.80 -5.05
CA GLN A 27 -0.49 4.09 -5.40
C GLN A 27 0.17 2.74 -5.69
N LEU A 28 0.37 2.45 -6.96
CA LEU A 28 1.18 1.32 -7.44
C LEU A 28 2.65 1.69 -7.21
N GLN A 29 3.37 0.87 -6.46
CA GLN A 29 4.77 1.12 -6.12
C GLN A 29 5.63 0.03 -6.75
N ILE A 30 6.34 0.41 -7.81
CA ILE A 30 7.26 -0.44 -8.56
C ILE A 30 8.66 -0.25 -7.99
N GLU A 31 9.31 -1.35 -7.65
CA GLU A 31 10.68 -1.33 -7.12
C GLU A 31 11.68 -1.38 -8.28
N VAL A 32 12.51 -0.35 -8.40
CA VAL A 32 13.60 -0.28 -9.39
C VAL A 32 14.84 -0.91 -8.79
N ALA A 33 15.45 -1.84 -9.51
CA ALA A 33 16.63 -2.58 -9.09
C ALA A 33 17.93 -1.91 -9.58
N GLN A 34 18.96 -1.99 -8.76
CA GLN A 34 20.35 -1.76 -9.14
C GLN A 34 20.89 -2.99 -9.91
N GLU A 35 22.07 -2.86 -10.52
CA GLU A 35 22.74 -3.98 -11.20
C GLU A 35 23.04 -5.16 -10.27
N ASP A 36 23.26 -4.88 -8.99
CA ASP A 36 23.47 -5.90 -7.93
C ASP A 36 22.16 -6.49 -7.37
N LYS A 37 21.01 -6.13 -7.97
CA LYS A 37 19.64 -6.50 -7.59
C LYS A 37 19.17 -5.97 -6.24
N LEU A 38 19.91 -5.04 -5.63
CA LEU A 38 19.40 -4.30 -4.48
C LEU A 38 18.45 -3.20 -4.95
N ARG A 39 17.62 -2.70 -4.03
CA ARG A 39 16.66 -1.64 -4.34
C ARG A 39 17.40 -0.32 -4.63
N ALA A 40 17.16 0.24 -5.81
CA ALA A 40 17.63 1.57 -6.20
C ALA A 40 16.68 2.67 -5.69
N GLY A 41 15.37 2.41 -5.77
CA GLY A 41 14.32 3.33 -5.32
C GLY A 41 12.95 2.89 -5.84
N TYR A 42 12.00 3.82 -5.89
CA TYR A 42 10.61 3.51 -6.25
C TYR A 42 10.08 4.34 -7.41
N TYR A 43 9.31 3.69 -8.28
CA TYR A 43 8.47 4.32 -9.29
C TYR A 43 7.00 4.21 -8.88
N TYR A 44 6.23 5.31 -8.95
CA TYR A 44 4.89 5.41 -8.37
C TYR A 44 3.82 5.82 -9.39
N GLU A 45 2.87 4.94 -9.65
CA GLU A 45 1.71 5.29 -10.47
C GLU A 45 0.46 5.45 -9.62
N TYR A 46 -0.36 6.44 -9.95
CA TYR A 46 -1.55 6.79 -9.18
C TYR A 46 -2.81 6.49 -9.99
N TYR A 47 -3.73 5.78 -9.35
CA TYR A 47 -5.01 5.39 -9.92
C TYR A 47 -6.13 5.60 -8.91
N LYS A 48 -7.37 5.61 -9.38
CA LYS A 48 -8.54 5.66 -8.51
C LYS A 48 -9.72 4.87 -9.07
N ILE A 49 -10.56 4.38 -8.18
CA ILE A 49 -11.84 3.76 -8.50
C ILE A 49 -12.89 4.24 -7.50
N GLU A 50 -14.13 4.40 -7.94
CA GLU A 50 -15.24 4.77 -7.05
C GLU A 50 -15.75 3.54 -6.28
N LEU A 51 -16.17 3.71 -5.03
CA LEU A 51 -16.76 2.67 -4.17
C LEU A 51 -18.16 2.22 -4.61
N THR A 52 -18.75 2.90 -5.60
CA THR A 52 -19.99 2.45 -6.24
C THR A 52 -19.78 1.24 -7.14
N LYS A 53 -18.52 0.87 -7.40
CA LYS A 53 -18.14 -0.33 -8.14
C LYS A 53 -18.31 -1.60 -7.32
N THR A 54 -18.57 -2.71 -7.98
CA THR A 54 -18.70 -4.02 -7.30
C THR A 54 -17.37 -4.49 -6.73
N MET A 55 -17.41 -5.45 -5.80
CA MET A 55 -16.20 -6.08 -5.28
C MET A 55 -15.37 -6.71 -6.39
N GLU A 56 -16.02 -7.36 -7.35
CA GLU A 56 -15.36 -7.93 -8.53
C GLU A 56 -14.68 -6.87 -9.40
N GLU A 57 -15.29 -5.70 -9.61
CA GLU A 57 -14.66 -4.59 -10.36
C GLU A 57 -13.45 -4.02 -9.61
N ILE A 58 -13.56 -3.80 -8.29
CA ILE A 58 -12.45 -3.31 -7.45
C ILE A 58 -11.29 -4.29 -7.46
N GLY A 59 -11.57 -5.58 -7.26
CA GLY A 59 -10.52 -6.59 -7.25
C GLY A 59 -9.95 -6.86 -8.65
N SER A 60 -10.76 -6.83 -9.72
CA SER A 60 -10.27 -6.92 -11.10
C SER A 60 -9.31 -5.78 -11.43
N PHE A 61 -9.64 -4.56 -10.97
CA PHE A 61 -8.76 -3.41 -11.11
C PHE A 61 -7.44 -3.61 -10.35
N SER A 62 -7.54 -4.09 -9.11
CA SER A 62 -6.39 -4.36 -8.24
C SER A 62 -5.48 -5.46 -8.80
N LEU A 63 -6.04 -6.55 -9.33
CA LEU A 63 -5.30 -7.63 -9.99
C LEU A 63 -4.53 -7.11 -11.22
N LYS A 64 -5.12 -6.21 -12.02
CA LYS A 64 -4.41 -5.58 -13.14
C LYS A 64 -3.19 -4.78 -12.67
N LEU A 65 -3.32 -4.05 -11.56
CA LEU A 65 -2.22 -3.28 -10.99
C LEU A 65 -1.14 -4.19 -10.39
N ILE A 66 -1.52 -5.26 -9.67
CA ILE A 66 -0.58 -6.26 -9.13
C ILE A 66 0.16 -6.98 -10.28
N LYS A 67 -0.54 -7.33 -11.36
CA LYS A 67 0.11 -7.89 -12.55
C LYS A 67 1.10 -6.91 -13.17
N LYS A 68 0.74 -5.62 -13.23
CA LYS A 68 1.63 -4.55 -13.69
C LYS A 68 2.85 -4.41 -12.77
N PHE A 69 2.65 -4.46 -11.45
CA PHE A 69 3.73 -4.52 -10.47
C PHE A 69 4.71 -5.65 -10.78
N HIS A 70 4.25 -6.89 -10.99
CA HIS A 70 5.16 -8.00 -11.31
C HIS A 70 5.84 -7.88 -12.67
N THR A 71 5.21 -7.21 -13.62
CA THR A 71 5.78 -7.01 -14.95
C THR A 71 6.89 -5.95 -14.94
N LEU A 72 6.80 -4.96 -14.04
CA LEU A 72 7.67 -3.79 -14.02
C LEU A 72 8.58 -3.71 -12.78
N SER A 73 8.31 -4.50 -11.75
CA SER A 73 9.24 -4.62 -10.63
C SER A 73 10.48 -5.35 -11.11
N ASP A 74 11.63 -4.98 -10.56
CA ASP A 74 12.93 -5.46 -11.00
C ASP A 74 13.42 -4.89 -12.35
N LEU A 75 12.76 -3.84 -12.86
CA LEU A 75 13.38 -2.98 -13.88
C LEU A 75 14.72 -2.47 -13.36
N THR A 76 15.77 -2.61 -14.15
CA THR A 76 17.04 -1.93 -13.91
C THR A 76 16.90 -0.42 -14.10
N LEU A 77 17.82 0.36 -13.53
CA LEU A 77 17.88 1.82 -13.75
C LEU A 77 17.90 2.22 -15.24
N ASN A 78 18.56 1.42 -16.08
CA ASN A 78 18.62 1.65 -17.52
C ASN A 78 17.26 1.42 -18.18
N GLU A 79 16.59 0.32 -17.87
CA GLU A 79 15.24 0.03 -18.40
C GLU A 79 14.22 1.08 -17.91
N PHE A 80 14.32 1.48 -16.64
CA PHE A 80 13.52 2.58 -16.08
C PHE A 80 13.70 3.89 -16.88
N THR A 81 14.95 4.29 -17.12
CA THR A 81 15.26 5.53 -17.84
C THR A 81 14.77 5.47 -19.29
N GLN A 82 14.88 4.31 -19.94
CA GLN A 82 14.36 4.11 -21.30
C GLN A 82 12.83 4.20 -21.37
N ILE A 83 12.11 3.71 -20.36
CA ILE A 83 10.64 3.72 -20.33
C ILE A 83 10.10 5.11 -19.98
N THR A 84 10.72 5.80 -19.02
CA THR A 84 10.18 7.05 -18.45
C THR A 84 10.83 8.31 -19.01
N ASN A 85 11.99 8.19 -19.66
CA ASN A 85 12.83 9.31 -20.09
C ASN A 85 13.25 10.25 -18.93
N MET A 86 13.32 9.70 -17.71
CA MET A 86 13.72 10.40 -16.49
C MET A 86 14.74 9.57 -15.72
N ASN A 87 15.59 10.24 -14.93
CA ASN A 87 16.35 9.55 -13.87
C ASN A 87 15.44 9.37 -12.63
N LEU A 88 15.85 8.49 -11.71
CA LEU A 88 15.02 8.10 -10.57
C LEU A 88 14.82 9.23 -9.55
N ASP A 89 15.83 10.05 -9.30
CA ASP A 89 15.78 11.13 -8.31
C ASP A 89 14.79 12.23 -8.72
N ASP A 90 14.85 12.66 -9.97
CA ASP A 90 13.91 13.64 -10.53
C ASP A 90 12.48 13.11 -10.48
N TYR A 91 12.32 11.81 -10.75
CA TYR A 91 11.04 11.14 -10.69
C TYR A 91 10.45 11.13 -9.28
N GLU A 92 11.21 10.78 -8.24
CA GLU A 92 10.69 10.73 -6.86
C GLU A 92 10.15 12.09 -6.39
N ILE A 93 10.82 13.18 -6.77
CA ILE A 93 10.38 14.55 -6.48
C ILE A 93 9.06 14.86 -7.19
N GLU A 94 8.96 14.56 -8.48
CA GLU A 94 7.73 14.77 -9.25
C GLU A 94 6.57 13.93 -8.75
N ALA A 95 6.81 12.64 -8.48
CA ALA A 95 5.82 11.70 -8.00
C ALA A 95 5.23 12.15 -6.66
N SER A 96 6.06 12.70 -5.77
CA SER A 96 5.62 13.24 -4.49
C SER A 96 4.68 14.45 -4.67
N LYS A 97 4.96 15.35 -5.62
CA LYS A 97 4.09 16.49 -5.94
C LYS A 97 2.79 16.05 -6.61
N LYS A 98 2.88 15.11 -7.56
CA LYS A 98 1.74 14.52 -8.29
C LYS A 98 0.78 13.80 -7.33
N ARG A 99 1.30 13.11 -6.30
CA ARG A 99 0.51 12.39 -5.29
C ARG A 99 -0.59 13.24 -4.64
N TYR A 100 -0.21 14.39 -4.09
CA TYR A 100 -1.14 15.22 -3.32
C TYR A 100 -2.20 15.83 -4.25
N SER A 101 -1.76 16.36 -5.39
CA SER A 101 -2.65 16.91 -6.41
C SER A 101 -3.66 15.85 -6.90
N PHE A 102 -3.20 14.64 -7.21
CA PHE A 102 -4.04 13.53 -7.67
C PHE A 102 -5.11 13.13 -6.64
N MET A 103 -4.74 13.11 -5.36
CA MET A 103 -5.66 12.75 -4.27
C MET A 103 -6.54 13.92 -3.80
N GLY A 104 -6.34 15.13 -4.33
CA GLY A 104 -7.03 16.34 -3.87
C GLY A 104 -6.63 16.78 -2.47
N ALA A 105 -5.41 16.45 -2.02
CA ALA A 105 -4.88 16.81 -0.71
C ALA A 105 -3.89 17.96 -0.83
N LYS A 106 -3.86 18.84 0.18
CA LYS A 106 -2.92 19.96 0.28
C LYS A 106 -1.50 19.50 0.60
N ASP A 107 -1.37 18.54 1.51
CA ASP A 107 -0.09 18.04 1.99
C ASP A 107 -0.22 16.61 2.57
N ALA A 108 0.90 16.03 2.98
CA ALA A 108 0.93 14.72 3.63
C ALA A 108 0.12 14.67 4.94
N LYS A 109 0.05 15.77 5.69
CA LYS A 109 -0.69 15.81 6.96
C LYS A 109 -2.18 15.71 6.73
N GLU A 110 -2.68 16.27 5.62
CA GLU A 110 -4.07 16.10 5.23
C GLU A 110 -4.39 14.64 4.90
N LEU A 111 -3.50 13.96 4.15
CA LEU A 111 -3.66 12.53 3.86
C LEU A 111 -3.77 11.71 5.15
N GLU A 112 -2.83 11.89 6.08
CA GLU A 112 -2.79 11.15 7.36
C GLU A 112 -4.03 11.37 8.23
N ARG A 113 -4.66 12.56 8.16
CA ARG A 113 -5.79 12.91 9.01
C ARG A 113 -7.12 12.43 8.45
N ASN A 114 -7.29 12.59 7.13
CA ASN A 114 -8.60 12.56 6.49
C ASN A 114 -8.84 11.33 5.61
N TYR A 115 -7.82 10.49 5.39
CA TYR A 115 -7.94 9.29 4.57
C TYR A 115 -7.82 8.07 5.46
N GLU A 116 -8.63 7.07 5.15
CA GLU A 116 -8.40 5.70 5.62
C GLU A 116 -7.32 5.08 4.74
N GLU A 117 -6.50 4.19 5.31
CA GLU A 117 -5.39 3.60 4.57
C GLU A 117 -5.13 2.16 5.00
N CYS A 118 -4.74 1.36 4.02
CA CYS A 118 -4.18 0.04 4.19
C CYS A 118 -3.16 -0.20 3.08
N THR A 119 -2.37 -1.25 3.20
CA THR A 119 -1.32 -1.55 2.21
C THR A 119 -1.34 -3.03 1.89
N ILE A 120 -1.30 -3.37 0.61
CA ILE A 120 -1.03 -4.74 0.17
C ILE A 120 0.48 -4.90 0.12
N VAL A 121 1.00 -5.85 0.88
CA VAL A 121 2.41 -6.24 0.87
C VAL A 121 2.56 -7.61 0.24
N TYR A 122 3.70 -7.85 -0.39
CA TYR A 122 4.04 -9.10 -1.07
C TYR A 122 5.32 -9.67 -0.47
N ASN A 123 5.29 -10.95 -0.11
CA ASN A 123 6.46 -11.69 0.32
C ASN A 123 6.98 -12.53 -0.85
N VAL A 124 8.14 -12.14 -1.38
CA VAL A 124 8.78 -12.76 -2.55
C VAL A 124 9.14 -14.23 -2.30
N LEU A 125 9.55 -14.58 -1.07
CA LEU A 125 10.00 -15.93 -0.73
C LEU A 125 8.84 -16.93 -0.70
N THR A 126 7.71 -16.51 -0.13
CA THR A 126 6.51 -17.35 0.01
C THR A 126 5.53 -17.18 -1.16
N LYS A 127 5.72 -16.14 -1.97
CA LYS A 127 4.79 -15.70 -3.03
C LYS A 127 3.38 -15.45 -2.53
N THR A 128 3.26 -14.91 -1.32
CA THR A 128 1.99 -14.58 -0.70
C THR A 128 1.87 -13.08 -0.45
N TYR A 129 0.63 -12.60 -0.41
CA TYR A 129 0.28 -11.25 -0.05
C TYR A 129 -0.36 -11.22 1.33
N ASP A 130 -0.28 -10.06 1.97
CA ASP A 130 -1.07 -9.74 3.16
C ASP A 130 -1.47 -8.26 3.13
N VAL A 131 -2.47 -7.92 3.94
CA VAL A 131 -2.88 -6.54 4.15
C VAL A 131 -2.26 -6.02 5.44
N ILE A 132 -1.50 -4.94 5.34
CA ILE A 132 -1.07 -4.15 6.49
C ILE A 132 -2.17 -3.14 6.81
N LEU A 133 -2.71 -3.26 8.02
CA LEU A 133 -3.65 -2.31 8.59
C LEU A 133 -2.88 -1.08 9.04
N SER A 134 -3.39 0.12 8.74
CA SER A 134 -2.74 1.37 9.12
C SER A 134 -3.73 2.32 9.80
N TRP A 135 -3.32 2.96 10.88
CA TRP A 135 -4.16 3.95 11.57
C TRP A 135 -3.35 5.13 12.07
N THR A 136 -4.03 6.27 12.18
CA THR A 136 -3.45 7.50 12.71
C THR A 136 -4.19 7.94 13.96
N TYR A 137 -3.44 8.40 14.95
CA TYR A 137 -3.98 8.90 16.21
C TYR A 137 -3.19 10.12 16.67
N LYS A 138 -3.81 10.93 17.53
CA LYS A 138 -3.23 12.15 18.06
C LYS A 138 -2.83 11.93 19.51
N LYS A 139 -1.57 12.22 19.85
CA LYS A 139 -1.08 12.25 21.23
C LYS A 139 -0.50 13.64 21.50
N GLY A 140 -1.18 14.41 22.35
CA GLY A 140 -0.88 15.82 22.56
C GLY A 140 -1.03 16.64 21.27
N ARG A 141 0.02 17.37 20.86
CA ARG A 141 0.02 18.18 19.62
C ARG A 141 0.52 17.44 18.38
N ARG A 142 0.90 16.16 18.52
CA ARG A 142 1.51 15.36 17.45
C ARG A 142 0.55 14.28 16.97
N TYR A 143 0.61 14.00 15.67
CA TYR A 143 -0.05 12.86 15.06
C TYR A 143 0.97 11.75 14.89
N TYR A 144 0.53 10.53 15.14
CA TYR A 144 1.31 9.30 15.00
C TYR A 144 0.59 8.40 14.02
N ARG A 145 1.37 7.67 13.26
CA ARG A 145 0.91 6.65 12.32
C ARG A 145 1.49 5.33 12.77
N ASP A 146 0.63 4.37 13.03
CA ASP A 146 1.01 3.00 13.37
C ASP A 146 0.41 2.03 12.35
N ALA A 147 0.98 0.83 12.31
CA ALA A 147 0.57 -0.23 11.41
C ALA A 147 0.72 -1.60 12.05
N ALA A 148 -0.08 -2.56 11.61
CA ALA A 148 -0.01 -3.95 12.02
C ALA A 148 -0.37 -4.89 10.86
N LYS A 149 -0.10 -6.18 11.03
CA LYS A 149 -0.58 -7.23 10.11
C LYS A 149 -2.11 -7.26 10.08
N SER A 150 -2.67 -7.96 9.10
CA SER A 150 -4.13 -8.06 8.89
C SER A 150 -4.90 -8.61 10.09
N ILE A 151 -4.26 -9.42 10.94
CA ILE A 151 -4.82 -9.95 12.19
C ILE A 151 -4.88 -8.92 13.34
N GLY A 152 -4.32 -7.71 13.14
CA GLY A 152 -4.34 -6.62 14.12
C GLY A 152 -3.18 -6.64 15.12
N ASN A 153 -3.39 -5.99 16.26
CA ASN A 153 -2.43 -5.87 17.36
C ASN A 153 -3.12 -6.24 18.68
N LYS A 154 -2.55 -7.20 19.41
CA LYS A 154 -3.07 -7.71 20.69
C LYS A 154 -3.35 -6.63 21.75
N ASP A 155 -2.60 -5.53 21.71
CA ASP A 155 -2.71 -4.45 22.69
C ASP A 155 -3.76 -3.39 22.27
N ILE A 156 -4.39 -3.56 21.09
CA ILE A 156 -5.39 -2.64 20.54
C ILE A 156 -6.66 -3.41 20.18
N LEU A 157 -6.58 -4.25 19.15
CA LEU A 157 -7.68 -5.04 18.60
C LEU A 157 -7.11 -6.13 17.69
N THR A 158 -7.67 -7.33 17.80
CA THR A 158 -7.31 -8.49 16.98
C THR A 158 -8.51 -8.99 16.16
N PHE A 159 -8.21 -9.61 15.02
CA PHE A 159 -9.17 -10.24 14.14
C PHE A 159 -8.84 -11.72 14.00
N ASN A 160 -9.87 -12.56 13.82
CA ASN A 160 -9.70 -14.02 13.82
C ASN A 160 -8.94 -14.52 12.60
N ASP A 161 -9.22 -13.94 11.43
CA ASP A 161 -8.70 -14.44 10.15
C ASP A 161 -7.72 -13.46 9.53
N SER A 162 -6.65 -13.99 8.93
CA SER A 162 -5.72 -13.21 8.11
C SER A 162 -6.39 -12.75 6.81
N LEU A 163 -5.99 -11.59 6.31
CA LEU A 163 -6.33 -11.11 4.96
C LEU A 163 -5.26 -11.49 3.93
N GLY A 164 -4.52 -12.56 4.20
CA GLY A 164 -3.52 -13.10 3.28
C GLY A 164 -4.14 -13.79 2.07
N PHE A 165 -3.48 -13.69 0.92
CA PHE A 165 -3.90 -14.32 -0.33
C PHE A 165 -2.70 -14.65 -1.22
N ASP A 166 -2.92 -15.37 -2.32
CA ASP A 166 -1.91 -15.71 -3.33
C ASP A 166 -2.35 -15.23 -4.73
N ASP A 167 -1.55 -15.55 -5.75
CA ASP A 167 -1.84 -15.16 -7.13
C ASP A 167 -3.12 -15.80 -7.72
N ASN A 168 -3.73 -16.78 -7.05
CA ASN A 168 -4.97 -17.45 -7.47
C ASN A 168 -6.23 -16.81 -6.88
N VAL A 169 -6.10 -15.73 -6.11
CA VAL A 169 -7.26 -15.02 -5.54
C VAL A 169 -8.23 -14.59 -6.65
N SER A 170 -9.52 -14.83 -6.45
CA SER A 170 -10.53 -14.33 -7.38
C SER A 170 -10.62 -12.81 -7.30
N ALA A 171 -11.06 -12.18 -8.38
CA ALA A 171 -11.28 -10.74 -8.41
C ALA A 171 -12.26 -10.30 -7.31
N GLU A 172 -13.41 -10.98 -7.19
CA GLU A 172 -14.39 -10.68 -6.14
C GLU A 172 -13.77 -10.76 -4.74
N ARG A 173 -13.03 -11.84 -4.45
CA ARG A 173 -12.40 -12.02 -3.13
C ARG A 173 -11.34 -10.97 -2.84
N LEU A 174 -10.54 -10.55 -3.84
CA LEU A 174 -9.58 -9.47 -3.64
C LEU A 174 -10.28 -8.13 -3.35
N GLY A 175 -11.42 -7.87 -4.00
CA GLY A 175 -12.25 -6.71 -3.69
C GLY A 175 -12.70 -6.70 -2.24
N GLU A 176 -13.23 -7.82 -1.76
CA GLU A 176 -13.64 -7.99 -0.35
C GLU A 176 -12.47 -7.76 0.62
N ILE A 177 -11.30 -8.35 0.34
CA ILE A 177 -10.08 -8.21 1.15
C ILE A 177 -9.68 -6.74 1.29
N ILE A 178 -9.73 -5.97 0.21
CA ILE A 178 -9.37 -4.55 0.23
C ILE A 178 -10.35 -3.75 1.09
N ILE A 179 -11.65 -3.94 0.89
CA ILE A 179 -12.69 -3.24 1.65
C ILE A 179 -12.62 -3.61 3.13
N GLU A 180 -12.42 -4.89 3.44
CA GLU A 180 -12.23 -5.35 4.81
C GLU A 180 -10.94 -4.77 5.43
N GLY A 181 -9.86 -4.65 4.65
CA GLY A 181 -8.62 -4.00 5.08
C GLY A 181 -8.82 -2.56 5.53
N PHE A 182 -9.63 -1.78 4.80
CA PHE A 182 -10.02 -0.43 5.21
C PHE A 182 -10.88 -0.46 6.48
N ASP A 183 -11.89 -1.31 6.55
CA ASP A 183 -12.77 -1.41 7.72
C ASP A 183 -12.01 -1.79 9.01
N ARG A 184 -11.10 -2.78 8.92
CA ARG A 184 -10.24 -3.17 10.04
C ARG A 184 -9.32 -2.03 10.46
N SER A 185 -8.73 -1.31 9.51
CA SER A 185 -7.89 -0.12 9.79
C SER A 185 -8.67 0.99 10.49
N ARG A 186 -9.91 1.24 10.06
CA ARG A 186 -10.84 2.19 10.69
C ARG A 186 -11.23 1.76 12.11
N LYS A 187 -11.51 0.48 12.33
CA LYS A 187 -11.79 -0.09 13.67
C LYS A 187 -10.60 0.06 14.62
N MET A 188 -9.38 -0.20 14.15
CA MET A 188 -8.14 0.05 14.90
C MET A 188 -8.04 1.52 15.33
N LYS A 189 -8.23 2.45 14.38
CA LYS A 189 -8.23 3.90 14.65
C LYS A 189 -9.25 4.29 15.72
N ALA A 190 -10.49 3.81 15.59
CA ALA A 190 -11.55 4.11 16.55
C ALA A 190 -11.22 3.60 17.97
N LYS A 191 -10.63 2.40 18.07
CA LYS A 191 -10.25 1.81 19.35
C LYS A 191 -9.17 2.63 20.06
N VAL A 192 -8.12 3.03 19.34
CA VAL A 192 -7.05 3.88 19.90
C VAL A 192 -7.56 5.25 20.33
N LEU A 193 -8.48 5.86 19.56
CA LEU A 193 -9.05 7.16 19.91
C LEU A 193 -9.93 7.11 21.17
N ASN A 194 -10.69 6.03 21.36
CA ASN A 194 -11.46 5.83 22.58
C ASN A 194 -10.54 5.70 23.80
N ASP A 195 -9.48 4.90 23.69
CA ASP A 195 -8.56 4.63 24.81
C ASP A 195 -7.65 5.84 25.15
N CYS A 196 -7.43 6.78 24.22
CA CYS A 196 -6.66 8.02 24.47
C CYS A 196 -7.51 9.17 25.04
N CYS A 197 -8.84 9.07 24.95
CA CYS A 197 -9.79 10.09 25.41
C CYS A 197 -10.55 9.69 26.69
N SER A 198 -10.32 8.47 27.19
CA SER A 198 -10.76 7.95 28.50
C SER A 198 -9.68 8.14 29.55
#